data_AF-A0A5B7IJ08-F1
#
_entry.id   AF-A0A5B7IJ08-F1
#
_cell.length_a   1.000
_cell.length_b   1.000
_cell.length_c   1.000
_cell.angle_alpha   90.00
_cell.angle_beta   90.00
_cell.angle_gamma   90.00
#
_symmetry.space_group_name_H-M   'P 1'
#
loop_
_entity.id
_entity.type
_entity.pdbx_description
1 polymer ?
#
loop_
_entity_poly.entity_id
_entity_poly.type
_entity_poly.pdbx_seq_one_letter_code
_entity_poly.pdbx_strand_id
1 'polypeptide(L)'
;MSPPQRPTYCKCCALKSLGTSADNLRGVYLTFILPRLMYASRACSYSFSSTQQQQLENVQKRTCRVIHGSAYTNYNDALTTLSLPKLSARRREDLEKLERGQRHMLPS
;
A
#
# COMPACT_ATOMS: atom_id res chain seq x y z
N MET A 1 -15.49 8.22 22.91
CA MET A 1 -14.03 8.18 22.67
C MET A 1 -13.70 6.88 21.96
N SER A 2 -13.44 6.92 20.64
CA SER A 2 -13.02 5.72 19.90
C SER A 2 -11.56 5.40 20.22
N PRO A 3 -11.19 4.13 20.42
CA PRO A 3 -9.80 3.77 20.71
C PRO A 3 -8.90 4.14 19.53
N PRO A 4 -7.65 4.59 19.77
CA PRO A 4 -6.72 4.87 18.70
C PRO A 4 -6.42 3.56 17.96
N GLN A 5 -6.93 3.46 16.72
CA GLN A 5 -6.59 2.40 15.79
C GLN A 5 -5.08 2.44 15.57
N ARG A 6 -4.33 1.53 16.21
CA ARG A 6 -2.88 1.42 16.02
C ARG A 6 -2.62 1.25 14.53
N PRO A 7 -1.86 2.15 13.89
CA PRO A 7 -1.69 2.09 12.46
C PRO A 7 -0.99 0.79 12.07
N THR A 8 -1.52 0.10 11.07
CA THR A 8 -1.03 -1.19 10.54
C THR A 8 0.45 -1.22 10.16
N TYR A 9 1.11 -0.07 10.01
CA TYR A 9 2.57 0.02 9.83
C TYR A 9 3.39 -0.33 11.09
N CYS A 10 2.79 -0.32 12.28
CA CYS A 10 3.47 -0.65 13.54
C CYS A 10 4.08 -2.07 13.53
N LYS A 11 3.56 -3.00 12.73
CA LYS A 11 4.07 -4.37 12.67
C LYS A 11 5.47 -4.45 12.03
N CYS A 12 5.71 -3.73 10.93
CA CYS A 12 7.05 -3.66 10.33
C CYS A 12 8.05 -2.90 11.24
N CYS A 13 7.60 -1.83 11.89
CA CYS A 13 8.48 -1.08 12.81
C CYS A 13 8.91 -1.95 14.00
N ALA A 14 7.98 -2.67 14.63
CA ALA A 14 8.26 -3.55 15.76
C ALA A 14 9.20 -4.71 15.38
N LEU A 15 8.99 -5.33 14.22
CA LEU A 15 9.86 -6.39 13.74
C LEU A 15 11.26 -5.89 13.40
N LYS A 16 11.38 -4.67 12.85
CA LYS A 16 12.68 -4.07 12.57
C LYS A 16 13.47 -3.80 13.84
N SER A 17 12.85 -3.31 14.91
CA SER A 17 13.53 -3.15 16.21
C SER A 17 14.01 -4.47 16.82
N LEU A 18 13.45 -5.60 16.40
CA LEU A 18 13.88 -6.95 16.82
C LEU A 18 15.01 -7.52 15.94
N GLY A 19 15.60 -6.72 15.05
CA GLY A 19 16.69 -7.18 14.18
C GLY A 19 16.23 -8.02 12.98
N THR A 20 14.95 -7.99 12.64
CA THR A 20 14.41 -8.74 11.50
C THR A 20 15.02 -8.25 10.18
N SER A 21 15.49 -9.17 9.34
CA SER A 21 16.06 -8.86 8.02
C SER A 21 15.06 -8.16 7.09
N ALA A 22 15.58 -7.42 6.11
CA ALA A 22 14.77 -6.71 5.12
C ALA A 22 13.85 -7.67 4.32
N ASP A 23 14.33 -8.88 3.99
CA ASP A 23 13.54 -9.90 3.29
C ASP A 23 12.35 -10.40 4.12
N ASN A 24 12.54 -10.63 5.42
CA ASN A 24 11.45 -11.03 6.30
C ASN A 24 10.44 -9.89 6.50
N LEU A 25 10.91 -8.64 6.61
CA LEU A 25 10.04 -7.46 6.65
C LEU A 25 9.25 -7.27 5.34
N ARG A 26 9.89 -7.55 4.20
CA ARG A 26 9.24 -7.57 2.88
C ARG A 26 8.14 -8.62 2.85
N GLY A 27 8.41 -9.83 3.33
CA GLY A 27 7.42 -10.89 3.48
C GLY A 27 6.21 -10.40 4.27
N VAL A 28 6.42 -9.86 5.48
CA VAL A 28 5.32 -9.35 6.33
C VAL A 28 4.54 -8.23 5.64
N TYR A 29 5.22 -7.33 4.92
CA TYR A 29 4.54 -6.29 4.16
C TYR A 29 3.64 -6.88 3.08
N LEU A 30 4.16 -7.82 2.29
CA LEU A 30 3.42 -8.47 1.20
C LEU A 30 2.21 -9.27 1.69
N THR A 31 2.34 -10.05 2.78
CA THR A 31 1.26 -10.95 3.23
C THR A 31 0.23 -10.28 4.13
N PHE A 32 0.61 -9.27 4.93
CA PHE A 32 -0.29 -8.72 5.96
C PHE A 32 -0.69 -7.25 5.72
N ILE A 33 0.20 -6.43 5.19
CA ILE A 33 -0.01 -4.98 5.10
C ILE A 33 -0.55 -4.60 3.73
N LEU A 34 0.07 -5.11 2.66
CA LEU A 34 -0.31 -4.82 1.28
C LEU A 34 -1.77 -5.20 0.98
N PRO A 35 -2.29 -6.39 1.36
CA PRO A 35 -3.68 -6.74 1.09
C PRO A 35 -4.68 -5.80 1.77
N ARG A 36 -4.36 -5.34 2.99
CA ARG A 36 -5.19 -4.37 3.72
C ARG A 36 -5.16 -2.99 3.08
N LEU A 37 -3.97 -2.54 2.65
CA LEU A 37 -3.82 -1.28 1.92
C LEU A 37 -4.56 -1.32 0.58
N MET A 38 -4.46 -2.45 -0.15
CA MET A 38 -5.17 -2.65 -1.41
C MET A 38 -6.68 -2.67 -1.19
N TYR A 39 -7.17 -3.39 -0.19
CA TYR A 39 -8.59 -3.42 0.14
C TYR A 39 -9.12 -2.03 0.48
N ALA A 40 -8.45 -1.30 1.38
CA ALA A 40 -8.83 0.07 1.74
C ALA A 40 -8.82 1.00 0.52
N SER A 41 -7.79 0.88 -0.32
CA SER A 41 -7.65 1.63 -1.56
C SER A 41 -8.80 1.35 -2.53
N ARG A 42 -9.23 0.09 -2.67
CA ARG A 42 -10.28 -0.34 -3.59
C ARG A 42 -11.69 -0.03 -3.08
N ALA A 43 -11.98 -0.36 -1.82
CA ALA A 43 -13.28 -0.12 -1.17
C ALA A 43 -13.67 1.36 -1.15
N CYS A 44 -12.70 2.26 -1.27
CA CYS A 44 -12.91 3.69 -1.17
C CYS A 44 -12.39 4.44 -2.41
N SER A 45 -12.17 3.75 -3.54
CA SER A 45 -11.66 4.38 -4.78
C SER A 45 -12.53 5.53 -5.28
N TYR A 46 -13.84 5.51 -5.02
CA TYR A 46 -14.78 6.58 -5.39
C TYR A 46 -15.06 7.59 -4.28
N SER A 47 -14.73 7.27 -3.03
CA SER A 47 -15.12 8.07 -1.85
C SER A 47 -13.96 8.77 -1.17
N PHE A 48 -12.71 8.46 -1.56
CA PHE A 48 -11.54 9.12 -0.99
C PHE A 48 -11.21 10.43 -1.68
N SER A 49 -11.10 11.48 -0.86
CA SER A 49 -10.44 12.72 -1.26
C SER A 49 -8.97 12.47 -1.64
N SER A 50 -8.42 13.34 -2.48
CA SER A 50 -6.99 13.34 -2.84
C SER A 50 -6.08 13.24 -1.61
N THR A 51 -6.45 13.93 -0.51
CA THR A 51 -5.76 13.87 0.77
C THR A 51 -5.73 12.46 1.37
N GLN A 52 -6.86 11.76 1.41
CA GLN A 52 -6.92 10.39 1.96
C GLN A 52 -6.13 9.40 1.10
N GLN A 53 -6.16 9.56 -0.23
CA GLN A 53 -5.34 8.76 -1.13
C GLN A 53 -3.85 9.00 -0.90
N GLN A 54 -3.45 10.25 -0.67
CA GLN A 54 -2.07 10.59 -0.33
C GLN A 54 -1.64 10.00 1.02
N GLN A 55 -2.54 9.93 2.01
CA GLN A 55 -2.26 9.28 3.30
C GLN A 55 -1.96 7.79 3.12
N LEU A 56 -2.73 7.07 2.30
CA LEU A 56 -2.46 5.66 2.01
C LEU A 56 -1.11 5.46 1.30
N GLU A 57 -0.79 6.31 0.33
CA GLU A 57 0.51 6.28 -0.35
C GLU A 57 1.66 6.58 0.65
N ASN A 58 1.43 7.49 1.59
CA ASN A 58 2.41 7.83 2.64
C ASN A 58 2.66 6.64 3.58
N VAL A 59 1.67 5.79 3.83
CA VAL A 59 1.88 4.53 4.58
C VAL A 59 2.84 3.62 3.81
N GLN A 60 2.61 3.40 2.51
CA GLN A 60 3.51 2.59 1.67
C GLN A 60 4.94 3.17 1.65
N LYS A 61 5.09 4.49 1.49
CA LYS A 61 6.38 5.19 1.55
C LYS A 61 7.11 4.97 2.88
N ARG A 62 6.40 5.15 4.00
CA ARG A 62 6.97 4.93 5.34
C ARG A 62 7.40 3.49 5.53
N THR A 63 6.60 2.52 5.09
CA THR A 63 7.00 1.11 5.18
C THR A 63 8.21 0.79 4.32
N CYS A 64 8.30 1.34 3.10
CA CYS A 64 9.47 1.20 2.24
C CYS A 64 10.75 1.75 2.90
N ARG A 65 10.67 2.90 3.58
CA ARG A 65 11.76 3.47 4.39
C ARG A 65 12.16 2.55 5.54
N VAL A 66 11.17 1.98 6.24
CA VAL A 66 11.43 1.03 7.32
C VAL A 66 12.14 -0.20 6.77
N ILE A 67 11.68 -0.80 5.67
CA ILE A 67 12.30 -2.02 5.12
C ILE A 67 13.75 -1.76 4.67
N HIS A 68 14.00 -0.69 3.91
CA HIS A 68 15.34 -0.41 3.39
C HIS A 68 16.30 0.20 4.41
N GLY A 69 15.79 0.91 5.42
CA GLY A 69 16.65 1.58 6.40
C GLY A 69 17.61 2.57 5.74
N SER A 70 18.90 2.39 5.99
CA SER A 70 19.98 3.23 5.45
C SER A 70 20.12 3.13 3.93
N ALA A 71 19.66 2.04 3.31
CA ALA A 71 19.69 1.87 1.86
C ALA A 71 18.52 2.58 1.13
N TYR A 72 17.67 3.31 1.86
CA TYR A 72 16.56 4.04 1.23
C TYR A 72 17.08 5.28 0.49
N THR A 73 17.01 5.27 -0.84
CA THR A 73 17.34 6.43 -1.69
C THR A 73 16.09 7.24 -1.98
N ASN A 74 15.15 6.66 -2.72
CA ASN A 74 13.89 7.26 -3.10
C ASN A 74 12.78 6.22 -3.15
N TYR A 75 11.54 6.71 -3.31
CA TYR A 75 10.37 5.86 -3.25
C TYR A 75 10.26 4.89 -4.45
N ASN A 76 10.62 5.34 -5.65
CA ASN A 76 10.53 4.50 -6.85
C ASN A 76 11.55 3.36 -6.80
N ASP A 77 12.79 3.66 -6.43
CA ASP A 77 13.85 2.65 -6.28
C ASP A 77 13.48 1.61 -5.22
N ALA A 78 12.92 2.07 -4.10
CA ALA A 78 12.47 1.18 -3.04
C ALA A 78 11.33 0.26 -3.51
N LEU A 79 10.42 0.76 -4.32
CA LEU A 79 9.36 -0.06 -4.93
C LEU A 79 9.94 -1.08 -5.91
N THR A 80 10.87 -0.66 -6.78
CA THR A 80 11.53 -1.55 -7.74
C THR A 80 12.29 -2.67 -7.01
N THR A 81 13.06 -2.32 -5.99
CA THR A 81 13.85 -3.27 -5.20
C THR A 81 12.96 -4.28 -4.47
N LEU A 82 11.80 -3.84 -3.96
CA LEU A 82 10.84 -4.72 -3.31
C LEU A 82 9.89 -5.44 -4.29
N SER A 83 9.99 -5.14 -5.59
CA SER A 83 9.07 -5.58 -6.65
C SER A 83 7.61 -5.25 -6.33
N LEU A 84 7.36 -4.04 -5.84
CA LEU A 84 6.06 -3.55 -5.40
C LEU A 84 5.43 -2.59 -6.41
N PRO A 85 4.13 -2.72 -6.73
CA PRO A 85 3.43 -1.70 -7.48
C PRO A 85 3.14 -0.46 -6.61
N LYS A 86 3.07 0.72 -7.25
CA LYS A 86 2.50 1.91 -6.62
C LYS A 86 1.01 1.71 -6.39
N LEU A 87 0.51 2.07 -5.21
CA LEU A 87 -0.93 2.02 -4.91
C LEU A 87 -1.75 2.88 -5.89
N SER A 88 -1.24 4.07 -6.24
CA SER A 88 -1.86 4.94 -7.26
C SER A 88 -1.95 4.30 -8.65
N ALA A 89 -0.90 3.59 -9.10
CA ALA A 89 -0.94 2.87 -10.37
C ALA A 89 -2.00 1.76 -10.34
N ARG A 90 -2.04 1.01 -9.24
CA ARG A 90 -3.01 -0.09 -9.10
C ARG A 90 -4.46 0.39 -9.01
N ARG A 91 -4.72 1.52 -8.34
CA ARG A 91 -6.05 2.15 -8.32
C ARG A 91 -6.54 2.49 -9.73
N ARG A 92 -5.68 3.09 -10.55
CA ARG A 92 -6.01 3.44 -11.93
C ARG A 92 -6.33 2.21 -12.76
N GLU A 93 -5.53 1.15 -12.65
CA GLU A 93 -5.84 -0.14 -13.30
C GLU A 93 -7.19 -0.71 -12.84
N ASP A 94 -7.49 -0.65 -11.54
CA ASP A 94 -8.75 -1.15 -10.99
C ASP A 94 -9.96 -0.31 -11.45
N LEU A 95 -9.79 1.01 -11.56
CA LEU A 95 -10.81 1.92 -12.09
C LEU A 95 -11.07 1.65 -13.58
N GLU A 96 -10.01 1.55 -14.39
CA GLU A 96 -10.12 1.23 -15.81
C GLU A 96 -10.77 -0.14 -16.05
N LYS A 97 -10.44 -1.14 -15.22
CA LYS A 97 -11.08 -2.47 -15.29
C LYS A 97 -12.56 -2.42 -14.93
N LEU A 98 -12.93 -1.60 -13.95
CA LEU A 98 -14.32 -1.42 -13.56
C LEU A 98 -15.12 -0.70 -14.65
N GLU A 99 -14.56 0.33 -15.26
CA GLU A 99 -15.16 1.03 -16.41
C GLU A 99 -15.33 0.08 -17.61
N ARG A 100 -14.33 -0.75 -17.90
CA ARG A 100 -14.42 -1.77 -18.96
C ARG A 100 -15.44 -2.87 -18.63
N GLY A 101 -15.55 -3.25 -17.36
CA GLY A 101 -16.56 -4.20 -16.88
C GLY A 101 -17.98 -3.65 -16.98
N GLN A 102 -18.18 -2.35 -16.74
CA GLN A 102 -19.46 -1.67 -16.96
C GLN A 102 -19.87 -1.66 -18.43
N ARG A 103 -18.92 -1.56 -19.37
CA ARG A 103 -19.20 -1.60 -20.81
C ARG A 103 -19.62 -2.98 -21.33
N HIS A 104 -19.45 -4.05 -20.55
CA HIS A 104 -19.89 -5.41 -20.92
C HIS A 104 -21.30 -5.76 -20.40
N MET A 105 -21.95 -4.84 -19.65
CA MET A 105 -23.27 -5.01 -19.04
C MET A 105 -24.33 -4.05 -19.62
N LEU A 106 -24.08 -3.40 -20.76
CA LEU A 106 -25.15 -2.73 -21.52
C LEU A 106 -25.67 -3.69 -22.59
N PRO A 107 -26.93 -4.15 -22.53
CA PRO A 107 -27.54 -4.83 -23.67
C PRO A 107 -27.66 -3.83 -24.83
N SER A 108 -27.29 -4.31 -26.03
CA SER A 108 -27.48 -3.60 -27.30
C SER A 108 -28.95 -3.55 -27.70
#